data_AF-E3D9T4-F1
#
_entry.id   AF-E3D9T4-F1
#
_cell.length_a   1.000
_cell.length_b   1.000
_cell.length_c   1.000
_cell.angle_alpha   90.00
_cell.angle_beta   90.00
_cell.angle_gamma   90.00
#
_symmetry.space_group_name_H-M   'P 1'
#
loop_
_entity.id
_entity.type
_entity.pdbx_description
1 polymer ?
#
loop_
_entity_poly.entity_id
_entity_poly.type
_entity_poly.pdbx_seq_one_letter_code
_entity_poly.pdbx_strand_id
1 'polypeptide(L)' 'MQDAGSIFASQQINDLVAEGVDGIHLYTMNRPGVTRSIWSNVKPLFTKIV' A
#
# COMPACT_ATOMS: atom_id res chain seq x y z
N MET A 1 15.50 0.44 8.94
CA MET A 1 14.26 0.72 9.70
C MET A 1 13.18 1.36 8.83
N GLN A 2 13.49 2.36 7.99
CA GLN A 2 12.49 2.98 7.10
C GLN A 2 11.77 1.98 6.18
N ASP A 3 12.48 0.98 5.66
CA ASP A 3 11.89 0.00 4.73
C ASP A 3 10.94 -0.99 5.43
N ALA A 4 11.22 -1.36 6.69
CA ALA A 4 10.42 -2.35 7.43
C ALA A 4 8.97 -1.88 7.62
N GLY A 5 8.76 -0.59 7.91
CA GLY A 5 7.42 -0.02 8.03
C GLY A 5 6.67 0.00 6.70
N SER A 6 7.37 0.31 5.61
CA SER A 6 6.78 0.30 4.25
C SER A 6 6.38 -1.11 3.82
N ILE A 7 7.22 -2.12 4.11
CA ILE A 7 6.94 -3.53 3.81
C ILE A 7 5.74 -4.00 4.62
N PHE A 8 5.71 -3.72 5.93
CA PHE A 8 4.60 -4.11 6.79
C PHE A 8 3.28 -3.51 6.33
N ALA A 9 3.25 -2.20 6.03
CA ALA A 9 2.05 -1.55 5.51
C ALA A 9 1.63 -2.12 4.14
N SER A 10 2.58 -2.49 3.28
CA SER A 10 2.28 -3.11 1.98
C SER A 10 1.63 -4.49 2.15
N GLN A 11 2.11 -5.29 3.11
CA GLN A 11 1.51 -6.59 3.43
C GLN A 11 0.10 -6.44 3.97
N GLN A 12 -0.13 -5.50 4.89
CA GLN A 12 -1.48 -5.23 5.41
C GLN A 12 -2.46 -4.83 4.30
N ILE A 13 -2.02 -4.00 3.35
CA ILE A 13 -2.84 -3.64 2.18
C ILE A 13 -3.15 -4.88 1.34
N ASN A 14 -2.18 -5.75 1.09
CA ASN A 14 -2.40 -6.99 0.34
C ASN A 14 -3.45 -7.88 1.00
N ASP A 15 -3.39 -8.02 2.33
CA ASP A 15 -4.33 -8.86 3.07
C ASP A 15 -5.75 -8.28 3.03
N LEU A 16 -5.91 -6.96 3.23
CA LEU A 16 -7.21 -6.28 3.11
C LEU A 16 -7.81 -6.37 1.70
N VAL A 17 -6.98 -6.22 0.67
CA VAL A 17 -7.44 -6.39 -0.72
C VAL A 17 -7.89 -7.82 -0.98
N ALA A 18 -7.18 -8.82 -0.44
CA ALA A 18 -7.58 -10.22 -0.55
C ALA A 18 -8.90 -10.52 0.19
N GLU A 19 -9.21 -9.79 1.26
CA GLU A 19 -10.50 -9.83 1.97
C GLU A 19 -11.64 -9.10 1.21
N GLY A 20 -11.33 -8.40 0.11
CA GLY A 20 -12.33 -7.81 -0.78
C GLY A 20 -12.85 -6.43 -0.34
N VAL A 21 -12.04 -5.64 0.37
CA VAL A 21 -12.40 -4.25 0.70
C VAL A 21 -12.57 -3.38 -0.56
N ASP A 22 -13.47 -2.40 -0.51
CA ASP A 22 -13.74 -1.50 -1.65
C ASP A 22 -12.55 -0.58 -2.01
N GLY A 23 -11.68 -0.28 -1.04
CA GLY A 23 -10.53 0.58 -1.24
C GLY A 23 -9.71 0.82 0.02
N ILE A 24 -8.59 1.54 -0.14
CA ILE A 24 -7.63 1.84 0.91
C ILE A 24 -7.44 3.36 1.00
N HIS A 25 -7.59 3.93 2.19
CA HIS A 25 -7.23 5.32 2.47
C HIS A 25 -5.95 5.36 3.31
N LEU A 26 -4.88 5.95 2.77
CA LEU A 26 -3.56 5.96 3.40
C LEU A 26 -3.24 7.33 4.00
N TYR A 27 -3.13 7.40 5.34
CA TYR A 27 -2.68 8.61 6.03
C TYR A 27 -1.18 8.85 5.80
N THR A 28 -0.85 9.90 5.04
CA THR A 28 0.54 10.18 4.64
C THR A 28 1.36 10.86 5.73
N MET A 29 0.71 11.48 6.73
CA MET A 29 1.36 12.24 7.82
C MET A 29 2.37 13.29 7.31
N ASN A 30 2.09 13.92 6.16
CA ASN A 30 3.00 14.83 5.45
C ASN A 30 4.35 14.20 5.04
N ARG A 31 4.41 12.87 4.91
CA ARG A 31 5.61 12.09 4.53
C ARG A 31 5.41 11.39 3.18
N PRO A 32 5.41 12.14 2.07
CA PRO A 32 5.06 11.57 0.77
C PRO A 32 6.06 10.54 0.24
N GLY A 33 7.31 10.54 0.72
CA GLY A 33 8.30 9.52 0.36
C GLY A 33 7.89 8.11 0.79
N VAL A 34 7.43 7.96 2.03
CA VAL A 34 6.96 6.67 2.57
C VAL A 34 5.70 6.21 1.83
N THR A 35 4.75 7.13 1.63
CA THR A 35 3.51 6.85 0.88
C THR A 35 3.80 6.38 -0.55
N ARG A 36 4.74 7.00 -1.25
CA ARG A 36 5.14 6.58 -2.60
C ARG A 36 5.79 5.19 -2.61
N SER A 37 6.60 4.88 -1.61
CA SER A 37 7.20 3.54 -1.47
C SER A 37 6.12 2.46 -1.30
N ILE A 38 5.19 2.68 -0.36
CA ILE A 38 4.05 1.79 -0.15
C ILE A 38 3.23 1.63 -1.44
N TRP A 39 2.88 2.75 -2.09
CA TRP A 39 2.11 2.72 -3.34
C TRP A 39 2.84 1.94 -4.45
N SER A 40 4.15 2.10 -4.60
CA SER A 40 4.92 1.38 -5.60
C SER A 40 4.85 -0.14 -5.42
N ASN A 41 4.80 -0.62 -4.19
CA ASN A 41 4.71 -2.05 -3.89
C ASN A 41 3.33 -2.62 -4.19
N VAL A 42 2.27 -1.87 -3.88
CA VAL A 42 0.88 -2.36 -3.94
C VAL A 42 0.14 -1.97 -5.21
N LYS A 43 0.68 -1.06 -6.03
CA LYS A 43 0.10 -0.61 -7.31
C LYS A 43 -0.35 -1.78 -8.22
N PRO A 44 0.40 -2.89 -8.35
CA PRO A 44 -0.03 -4.02 -9.17
C PRO A 44 -1.35 -4.66 -8.71
N LEU A 45 -1.69 -4.57 -7.42
CA LEU A 45 -2.94 -5.12 -6.88
C LEU A 45 -4.19 -4.37 -7.37
N PHE A 46 -4.04 -3.09 -7.72
CA PHE A 46 -5.15 -2.21 -8.13
C PHE A 46 -5.19 -1.95 -9.64
N THR A 47 -4.15 -2.37 -10.37
CA THR A 47 -4.10 -2.17 -11.82
C THR A 47 -4.76 -3.37 -12.49
N LYS A 48 -5.92 -3.16 -13.13
CA LYS A 48 -6.53 -4.20 -13.97
C LYS A 48 -5.58 -4.54 -15.12
N ILE A 49 -5.33 -5.84 -15.31
CA ILE A 49 -4.81 -6.34 -16.59
C ILE A 49 -5.96 -6.18 -17.58
N VAL A 50 -5.93 -5.09 -18.34
CA VAL A 50 -6.68 -4.95 -19.59
C VAL A 50 -5.95 -5.68 -20.70
#